data_AF-A0A0A2LB96-F1
#
_entry.id   AF-A0A0A2LB96-F1
#
_cell.length_a   1.000
_cell.length_b   1.000
_cell.length_c   1.000
_cell.angle_alpha   90.00
_cell.angle_beta   90.00
_cell.angle_gamma   90.00
#
_symmetry.space_group_name_H-M   'P 1'
#
loop_
_entity.id
_entity.type
_entity.pdbx_description
1 polymer ?
#
loop_
_entity_poly.entity_id
_entity_poly.type
_entity_poly.pdbx_seq_one_letter_code
_entity_poly.pdbx_strand_id
1 'polypeptide(L)'
;MAYSLHGTPGTSAQGASLTTPLTSVDEDNIVPAMRHASLSQYRDYATSPAPSEHGSMRLHSHGTNYVGSFHWAAVLDSISELRDHYEEEEEARLLAANDHVLHESPGPRLLYEPVQTTKADLLAAIPAQPAVDRMVARYFNAQGVVPEILHSRHFVREYEKFWQDPNAVSIAWIGLLFSVMALSTRYQQSIEGSEDPETQVRVHMFRENVIHCLVLSQWTRGGDHVLETLINYLTSELFLSRDSEIGLWLVQGMLVQLALSLGYHRDPQNFPSISPFAGEMRRRVWAVILQMDLRLSSQMALPRLLKLQQYDTAEPRNLFDTDFDENTTDLPESRPETEVTPVLYSLARTRIDQMNGLVSDLVNDTREHPYVEIIDLDQKLQQAEASLSPIFRWQPLSQSFMVLPQIVMHRVLLQLAIHRVTVWLHRKYLTPSYNPAQFEYSRNACIKSAMRILEFQQIVEEETQRDGLLYPVRWMFTSSRLKAVFLLGISILCYYVQLKKTHSEMSLGENTDNSIHDLLHNVYPLWLRLSALSPEARRVVQLLHKLLGMDGQENDQTPVATPNLVSPFVSLPGNTMSLDQPTWEPYEGKQK
;
A
#
# COMPACT_ATOMS: atom_id res chain seq x y z
N MET A 1 30.59 1.76 50.81
CA MET A 1 31.58 0.74 51.20
C MET A 1 32.53 0.56 50.04
N ALA A 2 33.85 0.61 50.27
CA ALA A 2 34.85 0.46 49.23
C ALA A 2 35.34 -0.99 49.14
N TYR A 3 35.86 -1.39 47.98
CA TYR A 3 37.25 -1.86 47.87
C TYR A 3 37.79 -1.52 46.47
N SER A 4 39.08 -1.24 46.42
CA SER A 4 39.88 -0.85 45.25
C SER A 4 41.33 -1.33 45.50
N LEU A 5 42.25 -1.02 44.57
CA LEU A 5 43.71 -1.18 44.66
C LEU A 5 44.20 -2.62 44.39
N HIS A 6 45.33 -2.90 43.73
CA HIS A 6 46.42 -2.13 43.08
C HIS A 6 46.84 -2.90 41.79
N GLY A 7 47.65 -2.43 40.83
CA GLY A 7 48.59 -1.30 40.77
C GLY A 7 49.98 -1.78 40.28
N THR A 8 50.42 -1.33 39.10
CA THR A 8 51.77 -1.55 38.51
C THR A 8 52.81 -0.61 39.14
N PRO A 9 54.15 -0.84 39.01
CA PRO A 9 55.00 -0.44 37.85
C PRO A 9 56.17 -1.44 37.57
N GLY A 10 57.13 -1.28 36.64
CA GLY A 10 57.40 -0.28 35.57
C GLY A 10 58.87 0.23 35.58
N THR A 11 59.59 0.21 34.44
CA THR A 11 60.96 0.79 34.22
C THR A 11 61.39 0.77 32.72
N SER A 12 62.46 1.47 32.29
CA SER A 12 62.31 2.78 31.59
C SER A 12 63.64 3.40 31.03
N ALA A 13 64.09 3.07 29.81
CA ALA A 13 65.18 3.78 29.07
C ALA A 13 65.17 3.37 27.57
N GLN A 14 65.10 4.25 26.54
CA GLN A 14 65.91 5.42 26.10
C GLN A 14 67.22 5.08 25.34
N GLY A 15 67.37 5.58 24.11
CA GLY A 15 68.60 5.51 23.31
C GLY A 15 68.42 5.76 21.80
N ALA A 16 68.96 6.88 21.32
CA ALA A 16 69.00 7.42 19.94
C ALA A 16 69.65 6.46 18.88
N SER A 17 69.63 6.68 17.54
CA SER A 17 70.11 7.89 16.84
C SER A 17 70.07 7.80 15.28
N LEU A 18 69.64 8.87 14.58
CA LEU A 18 70.01 9.31 13.19
C LEU A 18 69.76 8.35 11.98
N THR A 19 69.52 8.74 10.71
CA THR A 19 69.69 10.00 9.92
C THR A 19 68.58 10.20 8.85
N THR A 20 68.24 11.46 8.52
CA THR A 20 67.54 11.91 7.27
C THR A 20 68.54 12.37 6.19
N PRO A 21 68.19 12.46 4.88
CA PRO A 21 67.55 13.65 4.26
C PRO A 21 66.40 13.29 3.28
N LEU A 22 65.28 14.05 3.20
CA LEU A 22 65.04 15.34 2.52
C LEU A 22 65.19 15.35 0.98
N THR A 23 64.04 15.38 0.28
CA THR A 23 63.72 16.33 -0.81
C THR A 23 62.20 16.56 -0.87
N SER A 24 61.79 17.75 -1.31
CA SER A 24 60.41 18.25 -1.27
C SER A 24 59.78 18.34 -2.67
N VAL A 25 58.51 17.92 -2.76
CA VAL A 25 57.41 18.44 -3.61
C VAL A 25 57.69 18.72 -5.09
N ASP A 26 56.92 18.07 -5.96
CA ASP A 26 56.21 18.74 -7.05
C ASP A 26 54.76 18.21 -7.10
N GLU A 27 53.81 19.10 -7.40
CA GLU A 27 52.39 18.77 -7.55
C GLU A 27 52.11 18.35 -8.99
N ASP A 28 51.66 17.11 -9.24
CA ASP A 28 50.64 16.82 -10.26
C ASP A 28 50.18 15.34 -10.26
N ASN A 29 48.95 15.12 -10.74
CA ASN A 29 48.33 13.81 -11.08
C ASN A 29 48.17 12.75 -9.97
N ILE A 30 46.99 12.76 -9.31
CA ILE A 30 46.35 11.52 -8.82
C ILE A 30 44.88 11.47 -9.28
N VAL A 31 44.65 10.76 -10.40
CA VAL A 31 43.35 10.12 -10.70
C VAL A 31 43.65 8.70 -11.20
N PRO A 32 43.40 7.64 -10.41
CA PRO A 32 43.46 6.28 -10.91
C PRO A 32 42.14 5.95 -11.62
N ALA A 33 42.17 5.83 -12.94
CA ALA A 33 41.00 5.44 -13.72
C ALA A 33 40.54 4.01 -13.35
N MET A 34 39.28 3.86 -12.92
CA MET A 34 38.64 2.55 -12.82
C MET A 34 38.52 1.93 -14.21
N ARG A 35 39.20 0.79 -14.42
CA ARG A 35 39.00 -0.03 -15.62
C ARG A 35 37.70 -0.81 -15.46
N HIS A 36 36.78 -0.65 -16.42
CA HIS A 36 35.62 -1.51 -16.55
C HIS A 36 36.07 -2.98 -16.71
N ALA A 37 35.67 -3.82 -15.76
CA ALA A 37 35.74 -5.27 -15.91
C ALA A 37 34.44 -5.75 -16.55
N SER A 38 34.53 -6.27 -17.78
CA SER A 38 33.38 -6.81 -18.50
C SER A 38 32.83 -8.04 -17.78
N LEU A 39 31.60 -7.94 -17.25
CA LEU A 39 30.86 -9.07 -16.72
C LEU A 39 30.28 -9.89 -17.89
N SER A 40 30.98 -10.93 -18.30
CA SER A 40 30.42 -11.93 -19.22
C SER A 40 30.83 -13.35 -18.83
N GLN A 41 29.85 -14.26 -18.96
CA GLN A 41 30.00 -15.73 -18.96
C GLN A 41 30.44 -16.43 -17.66
N TYR A 42 29.47 -16.57 -16.73
CA TYR A 42 29.21 -17.86 -16.05
C TYR A 42 27.69 -18.05 -15.90
N ARG A 43 27.03 -18.58 -16.94
CA ARG A 43 25.66 -19.12 -16.86
C ARG A 43 25.76 -20.62 -16.58
N ASP A 44 25.80 -20.99 -15.30
CA ASP A 44 25.57 -22.37 -14.91
C ASP A 44 24.10 -22.72 -15.14
N TYR A 45 23.85 -23.72 -15.98
CA TYR A 45 22.53 -24.35 -16.13
C TYR A 45 22.24 -25.24 -14.91
N ALA A 46 21.98 -24.59 -13.77
CA ALA A 46 21.52 -25.26 -12.57
C ALA A 46 20.02 -25.59 -12.65
N THR A 47 19.65 -26.75 -12.09
CA THR A 47 18.28 -27.21 -11.84
C THR A 47 17.36 -26.10 -11.31
N SER A 48 16.09 -26.14 -11.73
CA SER A 48 15.04 -25.19 -11.33
C SER A 48 15.15 -24.85 -9.83
N PRO A 49 15.51 -23.61 -9.47
CA PRO A 49 15.75 -23.26 -8.08
C PRO A 49 14.43 -23.27 -7.33
N ALA A 50 14.41 -23.99 -6.20
CA ALA A 50 13.38 -23.82 -5.20
C ALA A 50 13.18 -22.32 -4.88
N PRO A 51 11.95 -21.87 -4.56
CA PRO A 51 11.73 -20.48 -4.15
C PRO A 51 12.71 -20.13 -3.03
N SER A 52 13.56 -19.13 -3.27
CA SER A 52 14.52 -18.68 -2.26
C SER A 52 13.76 -18.26 -1.01
N GLU A 53 13.95 -18.99 0.09
CA GLU A 53 13.33 -18.67 1.39
C GLU A 53 13.69 -17.25 1.84
N HIS A 54 14.85 -16.75 1.38
CA HIS A 54 15.43 -15.44 1.64
C HIS A 54 15.00 -14.34 0.65
N GLY A 55 14.17 -14.65 -0.35
CA GLY A 55 13.74 -13.70 -1.38
C GLY A 55 14.67 -13.65 -2.60
N SER A 56 14.35 -12.77 -3.53
CA SER A 56 15.04 -12.58 -4.81
C SER A 56 15.78 -11.25 -4.80
N MET A 57 17.10 -11.27 -5.04
CA MET A 57 17.93 -10.08 -5.19
C MET A 57 18.44 -10.00 -6.62
N ARG A 58 18.24 -8.86 -7.26
CA ARG A 58 18.57 -8.59 -8.66
C ARG A 58 19.58 -7.47 -8.75
N LEU A 59 20.65 -7.70 -9.49
CA LEU A 59 21.76 -6.76 -9.69
C LEU A 59 21.65 -6.21 -11.11
N HIS A 60 21.50 -4.89 -11.22
CA HIS A 60 21.42 -4.17 -12.49
C HIS A 60 22.60 -3.19 -12.60
N SER A 61 22.90 -2.73 -13.81
CA SER A 61 23.98 -1.76 -14.07
C SER A 61 23.83 -0.42 -13.31
N HIS A 62 22.61 -0.12 -12.85
CA HIS A 62 22.19 1.12 -12.20
C HIS A 62 21.68 0.92 -10.75
N GLY A 63 21.75 -0.29 -10.19
CA GLY A 63 21.35 -0.50 -8.78
C GLY A 63 21.07 -1.96 -8.38
N THR A 64 20.59 -2.15 -7.16
CA THR A 64 20.13 -3.45 -6.64
C THR A 64 18.64 -3.36 -6.31
N ASN A 65 17.87 -4.34 -6.77
CA ASN A 65 16.45 -4.49 -6.44
C ASN A 65 16.26 -5.77 -5.58
N TYR A 66 15.47 -5.68 -4.51
CA TYR A 66 15.19 -6.81 -3.62
C TYR A 66 13.68 -7.04 -3.49
N VAL A 67 13.28 -8.30 -3.60
CA VAL A 67 11.90 -8.76 -3.52
C VAL A 67 11.81 -9.83 -2.44
N GLY A 68 11.08 -9.56 -1.35
CA GLY A 68 10.92 -10.51 -0.25
C GLY A 68 10.22 -11.80 -0.66
N SER A 69 10.56 -12.92 0.01
CA SER A 69 10.11 -14.27 -0.37
C SER A 69 8.59 -14.51 -0.28
N PHE A 70 7.85 -13.59 0.34
CA PHE A 70 6.38 -13.61 0.44
C PHE A 70 5.68 -12.70 -0.57
N HIS A 71 6.44 -11.98 -1.39
CA HIS A 71 5.91 -11.28 -2.55
C HIS A 71 5.49 -12.28 -3.63
N TRP A 72 4.39 -11.98 -4.33
CA TRP A 72 3.93 -12.78 -5.48
C TRP A 72 5.02 -12.92 -6.55
N ALA A 73 5.81 -11.86 -6.79
CA ALA A 73 6.88 -11.88 -7.78
C ALA A 73 8.03 -12.85 -7.42
N ALA A 74 8.31 -13.08 -6.13
CA ALA A 74 9.31 -14.06 -5.70
C ALA A 74 8.80 -15.51 -5.86
N VAL A 75 7.49 -15.74 -5.69
CA VAL A 75 6.85 -17.01 -6.04
C VAL A 75 7.00 -17.28 -7.54
N LEU A 76 6.80 -16.27 -8.39
CA LEU A 76 6.99 -16.40 -9.83
C LEU A 76 8.46 -16.57 -10.27
N ASP A 77 9.42 -15.96 -9.56
CA ASP A 77 10.86 -16.14 -9.83
C ASP A 77 11.31 -17.61 -9.65
N SER A 78 10.60 -18.39 -8.83
CA SER A 78 10.86 -19.85 -8.69
C SER A 78 10.42 -20.68 -9.90
N ILE A 79 9.65 -20.10 -10.82
CA ILE A 79 9.28 -20.71 -12.09
C ILE A 79 10.36 -20.31 -13.10
N SER A 80 11.41 -21.12 -13.17
CA SER A 80 12.70 -20.85 -13.85
C SER A 80 12.60 -20.36 -15.30
N GLU A 81 11.48 -20.61 -15.98
CA GLU A 81 11.25 -20.26 -17.38
C GLU A 81 10.80 -18.80 -17.61
N LEU A 82 10.56 -18.03 -16.53
CA LEU A 82 10.08 -16.63 -16.60
C LEU A 82 11.08 -15.59 -16.10
N ARG A 83 12.23 -16.02 -15.58
CA ARG A 83 13.24 -15.10 -15.05
C ARG A 83 13.93 -14.31 -16.15
N ASP A 84 14.38 -15.01 -17.20
CA ASP A 84 15.31 -14.47 -18.19
C ASP A 84 14.65 -13.42 -19.12
N HIS A 85 13.35 -13.56 -19.45
CA HIS A 85 12.61 -12.55 -20.25
C HIS A 85 12.33 -11.24 -19.49
N TYR A 86 12.31 -11.27 -18.15
CA TYR A 86 12.06 -10.07 -17.36
C TYR A 86 13.31 -9.17 -17.26
N GLU A 87 14.51 -9.75 -17.26
CA GLU A 87 15.77 -9.00 -17.20
C GLU A 87 15.87 -7.99 -18.36
N GLU A 88 15.45 -8.40 -19.56
CA GLU A 88 15.47 -7.57 -20.77
C GLU A 88 14.41 -6.44 -20.75
N GLU A 89 13.19 -6.70 -20.26
CA GLU A 89 12.13 -5.67 -20.26
C GLU A 89 12.34 -4.59 -19.18
N GLU A 90 12.83 -4.98 -18.00
CA GLU A 90 13.05 -4.01 -16.91
C GLU A 90 14.27 -3.12 -17.18
N GLU A 91 15.37 -3.68 -17.72
CA GLU A 91 16.53 -2.89 -18.13
C GLU A 91 16.16 -1.89 -19.25
N ALA A 92 15.30 -2.30 -20.21
CA ALA A 92 14.78 -1.39 -21.23
C ALA A 92 13.94 -0.23 -20.65
N ARG A 93 13.13 -0.46 -19.60
CA ARG A 93 12.38 0.61 -18.92
C ARG A 93 13.26 1.56 -18.14
N LEU A 94 14.26 1.04 -17.42
CA LEU A 94 15.19 1.84 -16.63
C LEU A 94 16.08 2.70 -17.52
N LEU A 95 16.41 2.22 -18.73
CA LEU A 95 17.03 3.03 -19.78
C LEU A 95 16.08 4.11 -20.33
N ALA A 96 14.82 3.78 -20.62
CA ALA A 96 13.84 4.75 -21.14
C ALA A 96 13.44 5.85 -20.14
N ALA A 97 13.44 5.54 -18.84
CA ALA A 97 13.08 6.48 -17.78
C ALA A 97 14.09 7.66 -17.65
N ASN A 98 15.35 7.46 -18.04
CA ASN A 98 16.38 8.51 -17.97
C ASN A 98 16.17 9.64 -19.01
N ASP A 99 15.45 9.39 -20.11
CA ASP A 99 15.25 10.38 -21.19
C ASP A 99 13.97 11.24 -21.02
N HIS A 100 13.13 10.98 -20.01
CA HIS A 100 11.82 11.64 -19.83
C HIS A 100 11.61 12.25 -18.43
N VAL A 101 12.54 13.10 -18.00
CA VAL A 101 12.59 13.67 -16.63
C VAL A 101 11.57 14.80 -16.35
N LEU A 102 10.77 15.27 -17.32
CA LEU A 102 10.13 16.61 -17.24
C LEU A 102 8.61 16.72 -17.04
N HIS A 103 7.80 15.65 -16.94
CA HIS A 103 6.36 15.84 -16.68
C HIS A 103 5.61 14.86 -15.77
N GLU A 104 6.12 13.67 -15.48
CA GLU A 104 5.57 12.79 -14.44
C GLU A 104 6.74 12.22 -13.62
N SER A 105 6.96 12.75 -12.41
CA SER A 105 7.97 12.19 -11.49
C SER A 105 7.34 11.06 -10.67
N PRO A 106 7.72 9.78 -10.86
CA PRO A 106 7.21 8.69 -10.06
C PRO A 106 7.97 8.64 -8.74
N GLY A 107 7.48 9.40 -7.75
CA GLY A 107 8.07 9.42 -6.42
C GLY A 107 7.41 10.42 -5.47
N PRO A 108 7.78 10.37 -4.18
CA PRO A 108 7.18 11.20 -3.14
C PRO A 108 7.75 12.61 -3.20
N ARG A 109 7.15 13.47 -4.05
CA ARG A 109 7.59 14.87 -4.29
C ARG A 109 7.77 15.70 -3.02
N LEU A 110 7.10 15.32 -1.92
CA LEU A 110 7.31 15.84 -0.56
C LEU A 110 8.78 15.92 -0.10
N LEU A 111 9.67 15.09 -0.67
CA LEU A 111 11.09 15.00 -0.27
C LEU A 111 12.08 15.71 -1.22
N TYR A 112 11.63 16.16 -2.40
CA TYR A 112 12.55 16.48 -3.51
C TYR A 112 12.50 17.92 -4.02
N GLU A 113 11.50 18.73 -3.65
CA GLU A 113 11.30 20.06 -4.24
C GLU A 113 11.24 21.24 -3.23
N PRO A 114 11.97 22.34 -3.49
CA PRO A 114 11.83 23.58 -2.73
C PRO A 114 10.58 24.35 -3.17
N VAL A 115 9.66 24.56 -2.22
CA VAL A 115 8.36 25.18 -2.47
C VAL A 115 8.45 26.70 -2.60
N GLN A 116 7.94 27.24 -3.71
CA GLN A 116 7.97 28.68 -4.05
C GLN A 116 6.64 29.42 -3.81
N THR A 117 5.64 28.76 -3.23
CA THR A 117 4.30 29.34 -2.99
C THR A 117 4.19 30.01 -1.62
N THR A 118 3.25 30.95 -1.46
CA THR A 118 2.97 31.61 -0.18
C THR A 118 1.64 31.16 0.44
N LYS A 119 1.40 31.51 1.71
CA LYS A 119 0.09 31.30 2.36
C LYS A 119 -1.04 32.01 1.61
N ALA A 120 -0.77 33.19 1.02
CA ALA A 120 -1.78 33.94 0.28
C ALA A 120 -2.20 33.21 -1.01
N ASP A 121 -1.24 32.64 -1.74
CA ASP A 121 -1.50 31.84 -2.95
C ASP A 121 -2.29 30.57 -2.62
N LEU A 122 -1.92 29.89 -1.52
CA LEU A 122 -2.63 28.72 -1.02
C LEU A 122 -4.08 29.03 -0.63
N LEU A 123 -4.33 30.17 0.02
CA LEU A 123 -5.68 30.63 0.33
C LEU A 123 -6.47 30.99 -0.94
N ALA A 124 -5.83 31.63 -1.92
CA ALA A 124 -6.45 31.98 -3.20
C ALA A 124 -6.80 30.74 -4.07
N ALA A 125 -6.10 29.62 -3.86
CA ALA A 125 -6.38 28.34 -4.52
C ALA A 125 -7.52 27.52 -3.89
N ILE A 126 -8.12 27.99 -2.78
CA ILE A 126 -9.29 27.33 -2.16
C ILE A 126 -10.55 27.70 -2.96
N PRO A 127 -11.37 26.72 -3.41
CA PRO A 127 -12.62 26.98 -4.10
C PRO A 127 -13.63 27.77 -3.25
N ALA A 128 -14.64 28.36 -3.91
CA ALA A 128 -15.75 29.02 -3.20
C ALA A 128 -16.42 28.08 -2.19
N GLN A 129 -16.76 28.61 -1.00
CA GLN A 129 -17.27 27.84 0.15
C GLN A 129 -18.32 26.76 -0.20
N PRO A 130 -19.38 27.02 -0.99
CA PRO A 130 -20.38 25.98 -1.31
C PRO A 130 -19.82 24.76 -2.05
N ALA A 131 -18.70 24.89 -2.77
CA ALA A 131 -18.00 23.76 -3.38
C ALA A 131 -17.20 22.96 -2.36
N VAL A 132 -16.54 23.65 -1.42
CA VAL A 132 -15.79 23.04 -0.32
C VAL A 132 -16.72 22.33 0.66
N ASP A 133 -17.88 22.91 0.97
CA ASP A 133 -18.92 22.29 1.81
C ASP A 133 -19.33 20.90 1.28
N ARG A 134 -19.51 20.76 -0.04
CA ARG A 134 -19.82 19.48 -0.69
C ARG A 134 -18.65 18.49 -0.63
N MET A 135 -17.41 18.97 -0.67
CA MET A 135 -16.22 18.12 -0.52
C MET A 135 -16.07 17.61 0.92
N VAL A 136 -16.20 18.50 1.91
CA VAL A 136 -16.20 18.17 3.34
C VAL A 136 -17.31 17.19 3.70
N ALA A 137 -18.55 17.46 3.25
CA ALA A 137 -19.67 16.54 3.47
C ALA A 137 -19.42 15.15 2.87
N ARG A 138 -18.78 15.06 1.70
CA ARG A 138 -18.44 13.76 1.10
C ARG A 138 -17.33 13.03 1.85
N TYR A 139 -16.33 13.74 2.38
CA TYR A 139 -15.28 13.15 3.21
C TYR A 139 -15.87 12.43 4.43
N PHE A 140 -16.72 13.09 5.22
CA PHE A 140 -17.32 12.49 6.42
C PHE A 140 -18.41 11.44 6.15
N ASN A 141 -19.02 11.44 4.96
CA ASN A 141 -19.96 10.38 4.55
C ASN A 141 -19.25 9.15 3.92
N ALA A 142 -17.96 9.25 3.60
CA ALA A 142 -17.16 8.17 3.01
C ALA A 142 -16.62 7.19 4.08
N GLN A 143 -17.52 6.59 4.85
CA GLN A 143 -17.19 5.61 5.90
C GLN A 143 -16.47 4.39 5.31
N GLY A 144 -15.40 3.93 5.97
CA GLY A 144 -14.55 2.82 5.49
C GLY A 144 -13.60 3.18 4.33
N VAL A 145 -13.70 4.40 3.78
CA VAL A 145 -12.84 4.94 2.70
C VAL A 145 -11.77 5.84 3.29
N VAL A 146 -12.24 6.75 4.12
CA VAL A 146 -11.48 7.82 4.74
C VAL A 146 -10.96 7.33 6.10
N PRO A 147 -9.68 7.57 6.44
CA PRO A 147 -9.18 7.22 7.75
C PRO A 147 -9.87 8.03 8.86
N GLU A 148 -10.25 7.38 9.95
CA GLU A 148 -11.10 7.94 11.02
C GLU A 148 -10.30 8.83 12.00
N ILE A 149 -9.41 9.64 11.45
CA ILE A 149 -8.46 10.50 12.18
C ILE A 149 -9.05 11.86 12.56
N LEU A 150 -10.17 12.26 11.95
CA LEU A 150 -10.84 13.53 12.19
C LEU A 150 -12.18 13.33 12.89
N HIS A 151 -12.44 14.13 13.93
CA HIS A 151 -13.73 14.20 14.60
C HIS A 151 -14.62 15.21 13.88
N SER A 152 -15.70 14.74 13.25
CA SER A 152 -16.59 15.53 12.39
C SER A 152 -17.07 16.84 13.03
N ARG A 153 -17.57 16.79 14.27
CA ARG A 153 -18.04 18.00 14.99
C ARG A 153 -16.91 18.99 15.31
N HIS A 154 -15.71 18.51 15.58
CA HIS A 154 -14.57 19.37 15.88
C HIS A 154 -14.07 20.06 14.60
N PHE A 155 -13.89 19.28 13.54
CA PHE A 155 -13.50 19.79 12.23
C PHE A 155 -14.48 20.85 11.71
N VAL A 156 -15.80 20.64 11.85
CA VAL A 156 -16.80 21.64 11.44
C VAL A 156 -16.65 22.95 12.22
N ARG A 157 -16.39 22.91 13.54
CA ARG A 157 -16.14 24.14 14.33
C ARG A 157 -14.86 24.87 13.90
N GLU A 158 -13.80 24.15 13.51
CA GLU A 158 -12.59 24.77 12.95
C GLU A 158 -12.83 25.35 11.55
N TYR A 159 -13.58 24.63 10.72
CA TYR A 159 -13.96 25.02 9.36
C TYR A 159 -14.85 26.28 9.34
N GLU A 160 -15.79 26.40 10.29
CA GLU A 160 -16.58 27.63 10.48
C GLU A 160 -15.71 28.83 10.89
N LYS A 161 -14.71 28.63 11.77
CA LYS A 161 -13.75 29.67 12.15
C LYS A 161 -12.86 30.08 10.98
N PHE A 162 -12.44 29.13 10.15
CA PHE A 162 -11.66 29.41 8.94
C PHE A 162 -12.40 30.38 8.00
N TRP A 163 -13.69 30.17 7.74
CA TRP A 163 -14.44 31.10 6.87
C TRP A 163 -14.73 32.47 7.51
N GLN A 164 -14.56 32.62 8.82
CA GLN A 164 -14.63 33.91 9.52
C GLN A 164 -13.32 34.70 9.40
N ASP A 165 -12.17 34.04 9.53
CA ASP A 165 -10.85 34.63 9.27
C ASP A 165 -9.86 33.60 8.66
N PRO A 166 -9.76 33.54 7.31
CA PRO A 166 -8.84 32.64 6.62
C PRO A 166 -7.36 32.93 6.90
N ASN A 167 -7.02 34.12 7.41
CA ASN A 167 -5.64 34.48 7.71
C ASN A 167 -5.19 34.02 9.10
N ALA A 168 -6.12 33.75 10.02
CA ALA A 168 -5.81 33.31 11.39
C ALA A 168 -5.37 31.84 11.49
N VAL A 169 -5.84 30.95 10.60
CA VAL A 169 -5.54 29.50 10.68
C VAL A 169 -4.07 29.17 10.38
N SER A 170 -3.59 28.02 10.84
CA SER A 170 -2.23 27.55 10.53
C SER A 170 -2.12 27.06 9.07
N ILE A 171 -0.89 27.03 8.54
CA ILE A 171 -0.63 26.45 7.20
C ILE A 171 -0.91 24.92 7.21
N ALA A 172 -0.66 24.24 8.33
CA ALA A 172 -0.98 22.82 8.49
C ALA A 172 -2.50 22.56 8.38
N TRP A 173 -3.34 23.43 8.95
CA TRP A 173 -4.80 23.34 8.81
C TRP A 173 -5.26 23.55 7.36
N ILE A 174 -4.65 24.48 6.62
CA ILE A 174 -4.91 24.67 5.18
C ILE A 174 -4.53 23.39 4.40
N GLY A 175 -3.41 22.77 4.76
CA GLY A 175 -2.99 21.46 4.22
C GLY A 175 -4.00 20.36 4.50
N LEU A 176 -4.54 20.31 5.72
CA LEU A 176 -5.60 19.36 6.08
C LEU A 176 -6.83 19.57 5.20
N LEU A 177 -7.29 20.80 5.03
CA LEU A 177 -8.44 21.11 4.17
C LEU A 177 -8.20 20.72 2.71
N PHE A 178 -7.02 21.01 2.15
CA PHE A 178 -6.66 20.53 0.80
C PHE A 178 -6.64 18.99 0.73
N SER A 179 -6.21 18.29 1.78
CA SER A 179 -6.21 16.82 1.81
C SER A 179 -7.63 16.24 1.83
N VAL A 180 -8.55 16.88 2.56
CA VAL A 180 -9.99 16.57 2.58
C VAL A 180 -10.62 16.80 1.21
N MET A 181 -10.30 17.91 0.54
CA MET A 181 -10.77 18.20 -0.83
C MET A 181 -10.22 17.23 -1.87
N ALA A 182 -8.93 16.88 -1.80
CA ALA A 182 -8.30 15.92 -2.69
C ALA A 182 -8.94 14.53 -2.57
N LEU A 183 -9.04 14.00 -1.35
CA LEU A 183 -9.53 12.65 -1.08
C LEU A 183 -11.02 12.50 -1.42
N SER A 184 -11.85 13.48 -1.03
CA SER A 184 -13.29 13.47 -1.36
C SER A 184 -13.58 13.60 -2.86
N THR A 185 -12.74 14.33 -3.60
CA THR A 185 -12.89 14.48 -5.06
C THR A 185 -12.44 13.21 -5.80
N ARG A 186 -11.40 12.49 -5.35
CA ARG A 186 -11.06 11.15 -5.90
C ARG A 186 -12.14 10.12 -5.61
N TYR A 187 -12.68 10.14 -4.39
CA TYR A 187 -13.79 9.26 -4.02
C TYR A 187 -14.99 9.46 -4.96
N GLN A 188 -15.35 10.72 -5.26
CA GLN A 188 -16.38 11.04 -6.25
C GLN A 188 -16.07 10.44 -7.63
N GLN A 189 -14.89 10.72 -8.20
CA GLN A 189 -14.53 10.23 -9.54
C GLN A 189 -14.64 8.70 -9.64
N SER A 190 -14.24 7.99 -8.59
CA SER A 190 -14.24 6.54 -8.58
C SER A 190 -15.64 5.92 -8.42
N ILE A 191 -16.58 6.61 -7.75
CA ILE A 191 -18.01 6.25 -7.74
C ILE A 191 -18.68 6.56 -9.08
N GLU A 192 -18.39 7.71 -9.68
CA GLU A 192 -19.02 8.14 -10.94
C GLU A 192 -18.45 7.39 -12.16
N GLY A 193 -17.22 6.90 -12.07
CA GLY A 193 -16.49 6.34 -13.23
C GLY A 193 -16.13 7.41 -14.26
N SER A 194 -16.07 8.67 -13.83
CA SER A 194 -15.81 9.83 -14.67
C SER A 194 -14.33 10.17 -14.67
N GLU A 195 -13.68 9.99 -15.82
CA GLU A 195 -12.32 10.46 -16.07
C GLU A 195 -12.28 11.91 -16.60
N ASP A 196 -13.24 12.76 -16.19
CA ASP A 196 -13.25 14.19 -16.52
C ASP A 196 -11.88 14.85 -16.29
N PRO A 197 -11.21 15.36 -17.34
CA PRO A 197 -9.89 15.96 -17.23
C PRO A 197 -9.83 17.13 -16.26
N GLU A 198 -10.88 17.95 -16.16
CA GLU A 198 -10.88 19.08 -15.24
C GLU A 198 -10.84 18.60 -13.77
N THR A 199 -11.60 17.56 -13.44
CA THR A 199 -11.58 16.97 -12.10
C THR A 199 -10.22 16.34 -11.80
N GLN A 200 -9.56 15.72 -12.78
CA GLN A 200 -8.19 15.22 -12.60
C GLN A 200 -7.21 16.35 -12.29
N VAL A 201 -7.26 17.45 -13.04
CA VAL A 201 -6.43 18.66 -12.82
C VAL A 201 -6.72 19.28 -11.45
N ARG A 202 -7.99 19.39 -11.04
CA ARG A 202 -8.38 19.90 -9.72
C ARG A 202 -7.77 19.08 -8.58
N VAL A 203 -7.80 17.75 -8.67
CA VAL A 203 -7.16 16.94 -7.61
C VAL A 203 -5.63 16.99 -7.66
N HIS A 204 -5.03 17.06 -8.85
CA HIS A 204 -3.58 17.29 -8.94
C HIS A 204 -3.22 18.57 -8.16
N MET A 205 -3.87 19.70 -8.48
CA MET A 205 -3.70 20.96 -7.75
C MET A 205 -3.93 20.84 -6.24
N PHE A 206 -4.97 20.12 -5.79
CA PHE A 206 -5.20 19.92 -4.35
C PHE A 206 -4.06 19.11 -3.69
N ARG A 207 -3.59 18.03 -4.31
CA ARG A 207 -2.44 17.21 -3.81
C ARG A 207 -1.16 18.02 -3.72
N GLU A 208 -0.86 18.82 -4.75
CA GLU A 208 0.28 19.73 -4.76
C GLU A 208 0.20 20.73 -3.61
N ASN A 209 -0.98 21.31 -3.38
CA ASN A 209 -1.18 22.24 -2.27
C ASN A 209 -1.10 21.57 -0.89
N VAL A 210 -1.39 20.27 -0.76
CA VAL A 210 -1.07 19.51 0.48
C VAL A 210 0.44 19.45 0.70
N ILE A 211 1.21 19.09 -0.33
CA ILE A 211 2.69 19.04 -0.25
C ILE A 211 3.26 20.43 0.11
N HIS A 212 2.79 21.48 -0.59
CA HIS A 212 3.16 22.86 -0.29
C HIS A 212 2.88 23.25 1.16
N CYS A 213 1.70 22.92 1.69
CA CYS A 213 1.35 23.19 3.08
C CYS A 213 2.24 22.43 4.07
N LEU A 214 2.55 21.16 3.82
CA LEU A 214 3.44 20.36 4.66
C LEU A 214 4.86 20.95 4.70
N VAL A 215 5.43 21.30 3.55
CA VAL A 215 6.78 21.90 3.49
C VAL A 215 6.82 23.26 4.18
N LEU A 216 5.87 24.16 3.88
CA LEU A 216 5.80 25.51 4.48
C LEU A 216 5.50 25.48 5.99
N SER A 217 4.73 24.50 6.48
CA SER A 217 4.50 24.29 7.92
C SER A 217 5.67 23.60 8.63
N GLN A 218 6.71 23.18 7.90
CA GLN A 218 7.89 22.48 8.44
C GLN A 218 7.49 21.18 9.15
N TRP A 219 6.69 20.36 8.46
CA TRP A 219 6.04 19.14 8.96
C TRP A 219 6.90 18.21 9.84
N THR A 220 8.21 18.16 9.63
CA THR A 220 9.14 17.35 10.45
C THR A 220 9.24 17.81 11.91
N ARG A 221 8.78 19.02 12.24
CA ARG A 221 8.61 19.51 13.62
C ARG A 221 7.33 18.99 14.30
N GLY A 222 6.42 18.40 13.54
CA GLY A 222 5.08 18.06 13.99
C GLY A 222 4.22 19.29 14.26
N GLY A 223 3.19 19.11 15.09
CA GLY A 223 2.18 20.11 15.39
C GLY A 223 0.78 19.66 14.97
N ASP A 224 -0.22 20.46 15.32
CA ASP A 224 -1.63 20.16 15.06
C ASP A 224 -1.89 19.93 13.57
N HIS A 225 -2.72 18.93 13.26
CA HIS A 225 -3.15 18.53 11.91
C HIS A 225 -2.06 17.99 10.98
N VAL A 226 -0.78 17.96 11.37
CA VAL A 226 0.33 17.51 10.51
C VAL A 226 0.27 16.00 10.23
N LEU A 227 0.03 15.18 11.26
CA LEU A 227 -0.07 13.72 11.09
C LEU A 227 -1.32 13.36 10.27
N GLU A 228 -2.43 14.05 10.55
CA GLU A 228 -3.71 13.87 9.88
C GLU A 228 -3.60 14.23 8.39
N THR A 229 -2.89 15.33 8.08
CA THR A 229 -2.58 15.75 6.70
C THR A 229 -1.69 14.72 5.99
N LEU A 230 -0.64 14.22 6.63
CA LEU A 230 0.24 13.18 6.07
C LEU A 230 -0.50 11.86 5.81
N ILE A 231 -1.39 11.45 6.72
CA ILE A 231 -2.24 10.26 6.57
C ILE A 231 -3.20 10.43 5.39
N ASN A 232 -3.90 11.57 5.29
CA ASN A 232 -4.80 11.85 4.16
C ASN A 232 -4.02 11.96 2.83
N TYR A 233 -2.81 12.53 2.84
CA TYR A 233 -1.90 12.58 1.69
C TYR A 233 -1.56 11.16 1.21
N LEU A 234 -0.92 10.34 2.05
CA LEU A 234 -0.57 8.96 1.73
C LEU A 234 -1.79 8.12 1.33
N THR A 235 -2.94 8.34 1.96
CA THR A 235 -4.18 7.67 1.56
C THR A 235 -4.61 8.08 0.15
N SER A 236 -4.50 9.37 -0.20
CA SER A 236 -4.78 9.89 -1.55
C SER A 236 -3.82 9.33 -2.60
N GLU A 237 -2.53 9.19 -2.27
CA GLU A 237 -1.53 8.55 -3.14
C GLU A 237 -1.87 7.08 -3.40
N LEU A 238 -2.20 6.32 -2.35
CA LEU A 238 -2.56 4.90 -2.46
C LEU A 238 -3.88 4.64 -3.20
N PHE A 239 -4.71 5.67 -3.39
CA PHE A 239 -5.86 5.62 -4.30
C PHE A 239 -5.49 5.83 -5.77
N LEU A 240 -4.32 6.41 -6.06
CA LEU A 240 -3.84 6.71 -7.41
C LEU A 240 -2.85 5.67 -7.93
N SER A 241 -1.96 5.16 -7.08
CA SER A 241 -0.98 4.16 -7.48
C SER A 241 -1.67 2.90 -8.02
N ARG A 242 -1.54 2.67 -9.33
CA ARG A 242 -2.07 1.46 -10.00
C ARG A 242 -1.32 0.21 -9.53
N ASP A 243 -0.04 0.37 -9.20
CA ASP A 243 0.90 -0.67 -8.82
C ASP A 243 1.61 -0.29 -7.50
N SER A 244 2.64 -1.03 -7.06
CA SER A 244 3.32 -0.78 -5.77
C SER A 244 4.48 0.21 -5.90
N GLU A 245 4.39 1.36 -5.21
CA GLU A 245 5.43 2.40 -5.24
C GLU A 245 6.27 2.46 -3.95
N ILE A 246 7.58 2.17 -4.05
CA ILE A 246 8.51 2.18 -2.90
C ILE A 246 8.59 3.56 -2.21
N GLY A 247 8.37 4.64 -2.96
CA GLY A 247 8.34 6.02 -2.47
C GLY A 247 7.33 6.25 -1.34
N LEU A 248 6.12 5.71 -1.48
CA LEU A 248 5.06 5.83 -0.48
C LEU A 248 5.39 5.04 0.79
N TRP A 249 6.08 3.91 0.66
CA TRP A 249 6.59 3.14 1.80
C TRP A 249 7.67 3.91 2.58
N LEU A 250 8.55 4.64 1.89
CA LEU A 250 9.55 5.50 2.53
C LEU A 250 8.91 6.68 3.30
N VAL A 251 7.92 7.36 2.72
CA VAL A 251 7.19 8.45 3.40
C VAL A 251 6.37 7.91 4.58
N GLN A 252 5.76 6.73 4.47
CA GLN A 252 5.14 6.05 5.61
C GLN A 252 6.15 5.83 6.75
N GLY A 253 7.40 5.47 6.44
CA GLY A 253 8.46 5.34 7.45
C GLY A 253 8.75 6.66 8.19
N MET A 254 8.71 7.79 7.48
CA MET A 254 8.86 9.11 8.11
C MET A 254 7.63 9.50 8.96
N LEU A 255 6.42 9.17 8.51
CA LEU A 255 5.19 9.34 9.31
C LEU A 255 5.26 8.54 10.63
N VAL A 256 5.73 7.30 10.58
CA VAL A 256 5.97 6.47 11.77
C VAL A 256 6.97 7.13 12.72
N GLN A 257 8.11 7.61 12.22
CA GLN A 257 9.14 8.28 13.02
C GLN A 257 8.63 9.57 13.67
N LEU A 258 7.82 10.36 12.95
CA LEU A 258 7.21 11.59 13.47
C LEU A 258 6.15 11.29 14.55
N ALA A 259 5.29 10.30 14.34
CA ALA A 259 4.31 9.90 15.35
C ALA A 259 4.97 9.32 16.61
N LEU A 260 6.09 8.61 16.45
CA LEU A 260 6.92 8.14 17.57
C LEU A 260 7.51 9.31 18.37
N SER A 261 8.12 10.31 17.70
CA SER A 261 8.71 11.48 18.37
C SER A 261 7.68 12.37 19.06
N LEU A 262 6.46 12.45 18.52
CA LEU A 262 5.31 13.12 19.12
C LEU A 262 4.60 12.29 20.21
N GLY A 263 5.06 11.07 20.49
CA GLY A 263 4.55 10.22 21.57
C GLY A 263 3.17 9.60 21.34
N TYR A 264 2.76 9.33 20.09
CA TYR A 264 1.47 8.66 19.80
C TYR A 264 1.47 7.16 20.14
N HIS A 265 2.67 6.57 20.28
CA HIS A 265 2.89 5.18 20.68
C HIS A 265 2.68 4.90 22.19
N ARG A 266 2.34 5.93 22.97
CA ARG A 266 2.05 5.82 24.40
C ARG A 266 0.60 6.17 24.68
N ASP A 267 -0.07 5.35 25.49
CA ASP A 267 -1.48 5.56 25.77
C ASP A 267 -1.70 6.86 26.55
N PRO A 268 -2.59 7.75 26.05
CA PRO A 268 -2.90 9.01 26.69
C PRO A 268 -3.36 8.92 28.16
N GLN A 269 -3.91 7.77 28.61
CA GLN A 269 -4.31 7.57 30.01
C GLN A 269 -3.15 7.74 31.01
N ASN A 270 -1.91 7.56 30.55
CA ASN A 270 -0.70 7.72 31.36
C ASN A 270 -0.25 9.19 31.50
N PHE A 271 -0.91 10.14 30.82
CA PHE A 271 -0.49 11.55 30.74
C PHE A 271 -1.64 12.50 31.11
N PRO A 272 -1.76 12.92 32.38
CA PRO A 272 -2.86 13.77 32.86
C PRO A 272 -3.03 15.13 32.18
N SER A 273 -2.04 15.58 31.39
CA SER A 273 -2.11 16.79 30.58
C SER A 273 -2.85 16.61 29.24
N ILE A 274 -3.19 15.38 28.86
CA ILE A 274 -3.95 15.09 27.63
C ILE A 274 -5.42 14.90 28.01
N SER A 275 -6.31 15.69 27.42
CA SER A 275 -7.76 15.55 27.67
C SER A 275 -8.30 14.23 27.11
N PRO A 276 -9.43 13.70 27.62
CA PRO A 276 -10.03 12.47 27.10
C PRO A 276 -10.33 12.53 25.59
N PHE A 277 -10.80 13.68 25.11
CA PHE A 277 -11.02 13.94 23.68
C PHE A 277 -9.71 13.82 22.88
N ALA A 278 -8.67 14.56 23.28
CA ALA A 278 -7.37 14.51 22.61
C ALA A 278 -6.75 13.11 22.69
N GLY A 279 -6.99 12.39 23.80
CA GLY A 279 -6.55 11.01 23.98
C GLY A 279 -7.19 10.05 22.98
N GLU A 280 -8.51 10.10 22.82
CA GLU A 280 -9.22 9.28 21.85
C GLU A 280 -8.79 9.58 20.41
N MET A 281 -8.64 10.87 20.06
CA MET A 281 -8.16 11.26 18.73
C MET A 281 -6.74 10.77 18.46
N ARG A 282 -5.84 10.81 19.46
CA ARG A 282 -4.49 10.23 19.35
C ARG A 282 -4.52 8.71 19.16
N ARG A 283 -5.42 7.98 19.84
CA ARG A 283 -5.62 6.53 19.60
C ARG A 283 -6.08 6.25 18.17
N ARG A 284 -7.04 7.01 17.64
CA ARG A 284 -7.54 6.88 16.26
C ARG A 284 -6.43 7.10 15.22
N VAL A 285 -5.65 8.17 15.37
CA VAL A 285 -4.47 8.44 14.51
C VAL A 285 -3.43 7.32 14.62
N TRP A 286 -3.09 6.86 15.82
CA TRP A 286 -2.11 5.80 16.04
C TRP A 286 -2.55 4.46 15.42
N ALA A 287 -3.82 4.09 15.58
CA ALA A 287 -4.38 2.87 14.98
C ALA A 287 -4.27 2.88 13.45
N VAL A 288 -4.55 4.02 12.81
CA VAL A 288 -4.37 4.18 11.36
C VAL A 288 -2.91 4.05 10.95
N ILE A 289 -1.97 4.63 11.70
CA ILE A 289 -0.52 4.52 11.43
C ILE A 289 -0.04 3.07 11.53
N LEU A 290 -0.45 2.34 12.58
CA LEU A 290 -0.17 0.90 12.74
C LEU A 290 -0.68 0.07 11.56
N GLN A 291 -1.90 0.35 11.12
CA GLN A 291 -2.49 -0.32 9.95
C GLN A 291 -1.77 0.07 8.65
N MET A 292 -1.32 1.31 8.48
CA MET A 292 -0.59 1.76 7.28
C MET A 292 0.83 1.17 7.19
N ASP A 293 1.59 1.19 8.28
CA ASP A 293 2.93 0.55 8.39
C ASP A 293 2.85 -0.92 7.96
N LEU A 294 1.96 -1.68 8.60
CA LEU A 294 1.74 -3.07 8.25
C LEU A 294 1.30 -3.28 6.80
N ARG A 295 0.35 -2.48 6.29
CA ARG A 295 -0.19 -2.64 4.93
C ARG A 295 0.85 -2.35 3.84
N LEU A 296 1.69 -1.34 4.03
CA LEU A 296 2.69 -0.96 3.02
C LEU A 296 3.92 -1.87 3.06
N SER A 297 4.47 -2.19 4.24
CA SER A 297 5.52 -3.21 4.36
C SER A 297 5.03 -4.56 3.83
N SER A 298 3.77 -4.94 4.12
CA SER A 298 3.13 -6.12 3.55
C SER A 298 3.11 -6.14 2.02
N GLN A 299 2.85 -4.99 1.38
CA GLN A 299 2.72 -4.89 -0.07
C GLN A 299 4.09 -4.97 -0.77
N MET A 300 5.14 -4.41 -0.16
CA MET A 300 6.53 -4.51 -0.66
C MET A 300 7.21 -5.84 -0.32
N ALA A 301 6.56 -6.69 0.47
CA ALA A 301 7.15 -7.85 1.13
C ALA A 301 8.42 -7.53 1.94
N LEU A 302 8.37 -6.43 2.71
CA LEU A 302 9.43 -5.98 3.61
C LEU A 302 8.98 -6.08 5.08
N PRO A 303 9.91 -6.04 6.05
CA PRO A 303 9.57 -5.93 7.46
C PRO A 303 8.74 -4.67 7.79
N ARG A 304 7.84 -4.78 8.77
CA ARG A 304 7.12 -3.65 9.38
C ARG A 304 8.01 -2.91 10.38
N LEU A 305 7.81 -1.60 10.55
CA LEU A 305 8.61 -0.78 11.47
C LEU A 305 8.16 -0.91 12.94
N LEU A 306 6.85 -1.03 13.18
CA LEU A 306 6.27 -1.00 14.53
C LEU A 306 5.98 -2.41 15.03
N LYS A 307 6.73 -2.91 16.01
CA LYS A 307 6.47 -4.21 16.67
C LYS A 307 5.58 -4.04 17.90
N LEU A 308 4.81 -5.08 18.22
CA LEU A 308 3.79 -5.07 19.29
C LEU A 308 4.34 -4.64 20.66
N GLN A 309 5.61 -4.93 20.95
CA GLN A 309 6.26 -4.62 22.22
C GLN A 309 6.75 -3.16 22.34
N GLN A 310 6.58 -2.34 21.30
CA GLN A 310 7.13 -0.97 21.24
C GLN A 310 6.10 0.12 21.57
N TYR A 311 4.82 -0.23 21.73
CA TYR A 311 3.73 0.69 22.05
C TYR A 311 2.81 0.12 23.12
N ASP A 312 2.12 1.00 23.85
CA ASP A 312 1.13 0.63 24.87
C ASP A 312 -0.24 1.30 24.67
N THR A 313 -0.38 2.11 23.61
CA THR A 313 -1.64 2.73 23.16
C THR A 313 -2.75 1.69 22.92
N ALA A 314 -3.88 1.85 23.60
CA ALA A 314 -5.05 1.00 23.44
C ALA A 314 -5.78 1.23 22.10
N GLU A 315 -6.64 0.29 21.72
CA GLU A 315 -7.54 0.44 20.57
C GLU A 315 -8.51 1.63 20.80
N PRO A 316 -8.92 2.36 19.74
CA PRO A 316 -9.99 3.36 19.82
C PRO A 316 -11.29 2.78 20.37
N ARG A 317 -12.16 3.61 20.95
CA ARG A 317 -13.48 3.15 21.41
C ARG A 317 -14.49 3.14 20.26
N ASN A 318 -15.40 2.17 20.27
CA ASN A 318 -16.54 2.10 19.35
C ASN A 318 -17.55 3.20 19.73
N LEU A 319 -17.31 4.43 19.27
CA LEU A 319 -18.09 5.64 19.59
C LEU A 319 -18.42 6.40 18.31
N PHE A 320 -19.62 6.98 18.25
CA PHE A 320 -19.90 8.02 17.27
C PHE A 320 -19.25 9.33 17.71
N ASP A 321 -18.92 10.19 16.75
CA ASP A 321 -18.52 11.58 17.00
C ASP A 321 -19.63 12.45 17.63
N THR A 322 -20.81 11.85 17.86
CA THR A 322 -21.89 12.48 18.61
C THR A 322 -21.78 12.27 20.12
N ASP A 323 -20.98 11.30 20.56
CA ASP A 323 -20.96 10.76 21.92
C ASP A 323 -19.97 11.52 22.83
N PHE A 324 -18.98 12.19 22.26
CA PHE A 324 -17.94 12.94 22.96
C PHE A 324 -17.55 14.21 22.19
N ASP A 325 -16.91 15.15 22.88
CA ASP A 325 -16.36 16.40 22.32
C ASP A 325 -15.24 16.97 23.23
N GLU A 326 -14.67 18.10 22.85
CA GLU A 326 -13.54 18.77 23.53
C GLU A 326 -13.80 19.08 25.02
N ASN A 327 -15.07 19.12 25.46
CA ASN A 327 -15.46 19.41 26.85
C ASN A 327 -15.64 18.13 27.69
N THR A 328 -15.41 16.96 27.12
CA THR A 328 -15.60 15.65 27.78
C THR A 328 -14.57 15.44 28.89
N THR A 329 -15.03 15.32 30.14
CA THR A 329 -14.16 15.05 31.32
C THR A 329 -13.76 13.59 31.46
N ASP A 330 -14.65 12.69 31.00
CA ASP A 330 -14.50 11.24 31.09
C ASP A 330 -15.04 10.63 29.80
N LEU A 331 -14.21 9.88 29.07
CA LEU A 331 -14.60 9.31 27.77
C LEU A 331 -15.71 8.24 27.99
N PRO A 332 -16.81 8.23 27.21
CA PRO A 332 -17.88 7.23 27.33
C PRO A 332 -17.39 5.80 27.10
N GLU A 333 -18.06 4.82 27.72
CA GLU A 333 -17.78 3.40 27.47
C GLU A 333 -17.98 3.03 25.99
N SER A 334 -17.18 2.09 25.49
CA SER A 334 -17.27 1.63 24.11
C SER A 334 -18.62 0.96 23.85
N ARG A 335 -19.35 1.37 22.79
CA ARG A 335 -20.61 0.74 22.40
C ARG A 335 -20.41 -0.74 22.03
N PRO A 336 -21.41 -1.60 22.25
CA PRO A 336 -21.32 -3.01 21.86
C PRO A 336 -21.11 -3.15 20.35
N GLU A 337 -20.39 -4.18 19.92
CA GLU A 337 -20.07 -4.42 18.50
C GLU A 337 -21.26 -4.84 17.62
N THR A 338 -22.46 -4.87 18.20
CA THR A 338 -23.74 -4.94 17.49
C THR A 338 -24.17 -3.57 16.93
N GLU A 339 -23.62 -2.47 17.47
CA GLU A 339 -23.85 -1.11 17.00
C GLU A 339 -22.76 -0.68 16.03
N VAL A 340 -23.17 -0.41 14.79
CA VAL A 340 -22.28 0.01 13.70
C VAL A 340 -21.96 1.50 13.82
N THR A 341 -20.92 1.83 14.57
CA THR A 341 -20.22 3.12 14.42
C THR A 341 -19.26 3.05 13.23
N PRO A 342 -18.74 4.18 12.72
CA PRO A 342 -17.67 4.15 11.71
C PRO A 342 -16.49 3.26 12.17
N VAL A 343 -16.01 3.51 13.39
CA VAL A 343 -14.82 2.91 14.00
C VAL A 343 -14.89 1.38 14.10
N LEU A 344 -16.09 0.79 14.10
CA LEU A 344 -16.28 -0.65 14.27
C LEU A 344 -15.52 -1.49 13.21
N TYR A 345 -15.45 -1.03 11.95
CA TYR A 345 -14.67 -1.75 10.94
C TYR A 345 -13.18 -1.71 11.22
N SER A 346 -12.64 -0.56 11.67
CA SER A 346 -11.24 -0.40 12.05
C SER A 346 -10.84 -1.32 13.21
N LEU A 347 -11.73 -1.54 14.18
CA LEU A 347 -11.53 -2.49 15.28
C LEU A 347 -11.53 -3.95 14.81
N ALA A 348 -12.54 -4.34 14.02
CA ALA A 348 -12.60 -5.67 13.42
C ALA A 348 -11.37 -5.96 12.55
N ARG A 349 -10.89 -4.95 11.81
CA ARG A 349 -9.68 -5.02 10.99
C ARG A 349 -8.41 -5.17 11.83
N THR A 350 -8.28 -4.40 12.91
CA THR A 350 -7.11 -4.43 13.81
C THR A 350 -6.85 -5.83 14.36
N ARG A 351 -7.88 -6.62 14.68
CA ARG A 351 -7.72 -8.02 15.15
C ARG A 351 -7.03 -8.94 14.14
N ILE A 352 -7.42 -8.84 12.87
CA ILE A 352 -6.77 -9.60 11.78
C ILE A 352 -5.37 -9.04 11.50
N ASP A 353 -5.22 -7.72 11.53
CA ASP A 353 -3.94 -7.05 11.29
C ASP A 353 -2.90 -7.30 12.43
N GLN A 354 -3.33 -7.56 13.67
CA GLN A 354 -2.45 -8.07 14.74
C GLN A 354 -1.84 -9.43 14.38
N MET A 355 -2.65 -10.39 13.90
CA MET A 355 -2.17 -11.72 13.49
C MET A 355 -1.29 -11.64 12.23
N ASN A 356 -1.67 -10.82 11.26
CA ASN A 356 -0.85 -10.48 10.10
C ASN A 356 0.50 -9.86 10.53
N GLY A 357 0.54 -9.06 11.60
CA GLY A 357 1.77 -8.54 12.19
C GLY A 357 2.69 -9.64 12.71
N LEU A 358 2.17 -10.58 13.51
CA LEU A 358 2.95 -11.71 14.05
C LEU A 358 3.46 -12.63 12.95
N VAL A 359 2.62 -12.96 11.96
CA VAL A 359 3.04 -13.77 10.80
C VAL A 359 4.05 -13.01 9.95
N SER A 360 3.89 -11.70 9.75
CA SER A 360 4.86 -10.85 9.05
C SER A 360 6.22 -10.84 9.75
N ASP A 361 6.25 -10.72 11.08
CA ASP A 361 7.48 -10.82 11.86
C ASP A 361 8.14 -12.20 11.70
N LEU A 362 7.38 -13.30 11.77
CA LEU A 362 7.90 -14.67 11.62
C LEU A 362 8.43 -14.97 10.20
N VAL A 363 7.74 -14.55 9.13
CA VAL A 363 8.20 -14.81 7.75
C VAL A 363 9.34 -13.90 7.30
N ASN A 364 9.66 -12.85 8.07
CA ASN A 364 10.85 -12.01 7.88
C ASN A 364 11.99 -12.37 8.84
N ASP A 365 11.79 -13.30 9.78
CA ASP A 365 12.87 -13.81 10.62
C ASP A 365 13.79 -14.70 9.78
N THR A 366 15.10 -14.55 9.95
CA THR A 366 16.12 -15.32 9.24
C THR A 366 16.39 -16.68 9.88
N ARG A 367 15.75 -16.96 11.02
CA ARG A 367 15.90 -18.20 11.78
C ARG A 367 14.83 -19.22 11.38
N GLU A 368 15.17 -20.50 11.45
CA GLU A 368 14.16 -21.55 11.31
C GLU A 368 13.21 -21.56 12.53
N HIS A 369 11.90 -21.50 12.24
CA HIS A 369 10.85 -21.62 13.25
C HIS A 369 10.28 -23.04 13.29
N PRO A 370 10.08 -23.64 14.49
CA PRO A 370 9.55 -24.99 14.63
C PRO A 370 8.10 -25.06 14.14
N TYR A 371 7.72 -26.18 13.52
CA TYR A 371 6.40 -26.32 12.90
C TYR A 371 5.21 -26.09 13.85
N VAL A 372 5.38 -26.36 15.15
CA VAL A 372 4.35 -26.11 16.16
C VAL A 372 4.00 -24.62 16.30
N GLU A 373 4.93 -23.71 16.07
CA GLU A 373 4.71 -22.26 16.12
C GLU A 373 3.90 -21.79 14.90
N ILE A 374 4.13 -22.40 13.74
CA ILE A 374 3.33 -22.17 12.52
C ILE A 374 1.87 -22.56 12.76
N ILE A 375 1.63 -23.72 13.37
CA ILE A 375 0.28 -24.21 13.67
C ILE A 375 -0.40 -23.38 14.77
N ASP A 376 0.34 -22.92 15.78
CA ASP A 376 -0.17 -22.02 16.82
C ASP A 376 -0.60 -20.65 16.24
N LEU A 377 0.18 -20.07 15.31
CA LEU A 377 -0.22 -18.84 14.62
C LEU A 377 -1.44 -19.03 13.70
N ASP A 378 -1.56 -20.17 13.00
CA ASP A 378 -2.73 -20.48 12.18
C ASP A 378 -4.00 -20.64 13.04
N GLN A 379 -3.90 -21.34 14.18
CA GLN A 379 -5.00 -21.44 15.15
C GLN A 379 -5.40 -20.06 15.72
N LYS A 380 -4.44 -19.18 16.01
CA LYS A 380 -4.71 -17.82 16.46
C LYS A 380 -5.37 -16.96 15.39
N LEU A 381 -5.00 -17.13 14.11
CA LEU A 381 -5.66 -16.48 12.98
C LEU A 381 -7.13 -16.92 12.86
N GLN A 382 -7.40 -18.24 12.97
CA GLN A 382 -8.76 -18.78 12.96
C GLN A 382 -9.59 -18.30 14.17
N GLN A 383 -8.97 -18.17 15.35
CA GLN A 383 -9.62 -17.57 16.53
C GLN A 383 -9.93 -16.08 16.32
N ALA A 384 -9.02 -15.33 15.71
CA ALA A 384 -9.24 -13.91 15.38
C ALA A 384 -10.41 -13.75 14.39
N GLU A 385 -10.50 -14.59 13.36
CA GLU A 385 -11.66 -14.65 12.46
C GLU A 385 -12.96 -14.98 13.20
N ALA A 386 -12.97 -16.01 14.05
CA ALA A 386 -14.14 -16.38 14.85
C ALA A 386 -14.59 -15.27 15.81
N SER A 387 -13.65 -14.44 16.29
CA SER A 387 -13.90 -13.29 17.17
C SER A 387 -14.54 -12.07 16.47
N LEU A 388 -14.61 -12.05 15.13
CA LEU A 388 -15.22 -10.94 14.40
C LEU A 388 -16.71 -10.80 14.75
N SER A 389 -17.16 -9.55 14.91
CA SER A 389 -18.59 -9.23 15.10
C SER A 389 -19.44 -9.86 13.99
N PRO A 390 -20.67 -10.38 14.28
CA PRO A 390 -21.52 -11.03 13.29
C PRO A 390 -21.76 -10.22 12.00
N ILE A 391 -21.70 -8.89 12.06
CA ILE A 391 -21.86 -8.05 10.86
C ILE A 391 -20.68 -8.18 9.88
N PHE A 392 -19.48 -8.51 10.34
CA PHE A 392 -18.27 -8.63 9.51
C PHE A 392 -17.82 -10.07 9.23
N ARG A 393 -18.53 -11.07 9.77
CA ARG A 393 -18.33 -12.47 9.36
C ARG A 393 -18.76 -12.66 7.92
N TRP A 394 -18.04 -13.52 7.18
CA TRP A 394 -18.41 -13.86 5.81
C TRP A 394 -19.79 -14.52 5.74
N GLN A 395 -20.57 -14.11 4.75
CA GLN A 395 -21.85 -14.73 4.40
C GLN A 395 -21.96 -14.72 2.87
N PRO A 396 -22.58 -15.75 2.24
CA PRO A 396 -22.87 -15.74 0.81
C PRO A 396 -23.63 -14.49 0.39
N LEU A 397 -23.45 -14.05 -0.85
CA LEU A 397 -24.15 -12.87 -1.40
C LEU A 397 -25.66 -13.04 -1.42
N SER A 398 -26.14 -14.25 -1.65
CA SER A 398 -27.56 -14.63 -1.54
C SER A 398 -28.17 -14.44 -0.14
N GLN A 399 -27.33 -14.24 0.89
CA GLN A 399 -27.74 -13.87 2.26
C GLN A 399 -27.41 -12.41 2.61
N SER A 400 -26.76 -11.67 1.70
CA SER A 400 -26.26 -10.31 1.91
C SER A 400 -26.97 -9.25 1.05
N PHE A 401 -28.01 -9.61 0.28
CA PHE A 401 -28.73 -8.70 -0.63
C PHE A 401 -29.46 -7.52 0.05
N MET A 402 -29.71 -7.60 1.35
CA MET A 402 -30.25 -6.48 2.18
C MET A 402 -29.16 -5.78 3.01
N VAL A 403 -27.89 -6.18 2.85
CA VAL A 403 -26.75 -5.62 3.58
C VAL A 403 -26.11 -4.52 2.72
N LEU A 404 -25.75 -3.42 3.35
CA LEU A 404 -25.22 -2.24 2.68
C LEU A 404 -23.87 -2.57 1.98
N PRO A 405 -23.63 -2.19 0.71
CA PRO A 405 -22.51 -2.72 -0.09
C PRO A 405 -21.11 -2.60 0.54
N GLN A 406 -20.82 -1.51 1.28
CA GLN A 406 -19.54 -1.36 1.97
C GLN A 406 -19.34 -2.41 3.07
N ILE A 407 -20.40 -2.85 3.76
CA ILE A 407 -20.30 -3.91 4.77
C ILE A 407 -20.01 -5.26 4.08
N VAL A 408 -20.63 -5.52 2.93
CA VAL A 408 -20.34 -6.72 2.12
C VAL A 408 -18.89 -6.70 1.63
N MET A 409 -18.42 -5.57 1.13
CA MET A 409 -17.02 -5.39 0.73
C MET A 409 -16.05 -5.52 1.93
N HIS A 410 -16.38 -4.97 3.11
CA HIS A 410 -15.59 -5.14 4.33
C HIS A 410 -15.43 -6.62 4.72
N ARG A 411 -16.48 -7.45 4.58
CA ARG A 411 -16.39 -8.92 4.76
C ARG A 411 -15.38 -9.53 3.80
N VAL A 412 -15.45 -9.18 2.50
CA VAL A 412 -14.50 -9.67 1.49
C VAL A 412 -13.07 -9.22 1.80
N LEU A 413 -12.86 -7.96 2.19
CA LEU A 413 -11.55 -7.41 2.54
C LEU A 413 -10.91 -8.06 3.78
N LEU A 414 -11.73 -8.55 4.72
CA LEU A 414 -11.29 -9.33 5.88
C LEU A 414 -10.93 -10.76 5.48
N GLN A 415 -11.78 -11.43 4.69
CA GLN A 415 -11.51 -12.79 4.18
C GLN A 415 -10.25 -12.85 3.31
N LEU A 416 -10.07 -11.89 2.40
CA LEU A 416 -8.86 -11.76 1.59
C LEU A 416 -7.62 -11.50 2.44
N ALA A 417 -7.74 -10.77 3.56
CA ALA A 417 -6.63 -10.60 4.49
C ALA A 417 -6.28 -11.90 5.22
N ILE A 418 -7.28 -12.65 5.69
CA ILE A 418 -7.10 -13.95 6.36
C ILE A 418 -6.41 -14.94 5.40
N HIS A 419 -6.97 -15.21 4.22
CA HIS A 419 -6.38 -16.14 3.26
C HIS A 419 -4.98 -15.74 2.80
N ARG A 420 -4.70 -14.44 2.66
CA ARG A 420 -3.35 -13.95 2.36
C ARG A 420 -2.35 -14.31 3.47
N VAL A 421 -2.73 -14.13 4.74
CA VAL A 421 -1.90 -14.48 5.90
C VAL A 421 -1.70 -16.01 5.97
N THR A 422 -2.74 -16.81 5.74
CA THR A 422 -2.64 -18.28 5.66
C THR A 422 -1.67 -18.71 4.54
N VAL A 423 -1.76 -18.12 3.35
CA VAL A 423 -0.78 -18.36 2.26
C VAL A 423 0.63 -18.00 2.70
N TRP A 424 0.83 -16.85 3.33
CA TRP A 424 2.16 -16.43 3.80
C TRP A 424 2.75 -17.39 4.83
N LEU A 425 1.95 -17.82 5.80
CA LEU A 425 2.36 -18.72 6.88
C LEU A 425 2.74 -20.12 6.37
N HIS A 426 2.02 -20.64 5.38
CA HIS A 426 2.16 -22.03 4.95
C HIS A 426 2.91 -22.26 3.62
N ARG A 427 3.09 -21.25 2.75
CA ARG A 427 3.65 -21.46 1.40
C ARG A 427 5.02 -22.16 1.35
N LYS A 428 5.88 -21.98 2.36
CA LYS A 428 7.22 -22.59 2.36
C LYS A 428 7.17 -24.12 2.36
N TYR A 429 6.09 -24.70 2.90
CA TYR A 429 5.84 -26.14 2.90
C TYR A 429 5.33 -26.69 1.56
N LEU A 430 5.15 -25.84 0.53
CA LEU A 430 4.97 -26.30 -0.85
C LEU A 430 6.29 -26.70 -1.52
N THR A 431 7.43 -26.22 -1.02
CA THR A 431 8.75 -26.49 -1.63
C THR A 431 9.10 -27.98 -1.55
N PRO A 432 9.59 -28.62 -2.63
CA PRO A 432 9.87 -30.07 -2.65
C PRO A 432 11.00 -30.54 -1.72
N SER A 433 11.70 -29.65 -1.03
CA SER A 433 12.63 -29.98 0.06
C SER A 433 11.93 -30.50 1.32
N TYR A 434 10.67 -30.13 1.54
CA TYR A 434 9.88 -30.56 2.69
C TYR A 434 9.09 -31.84 2.38
N ASN A 435 9.06 -32.80 3.31
CA ASN A 435 8.36 -34.07 3.12
C ASN A 435 6.82 -33.83 2.96
N PRO A 436 6.21 -34.19 1.80
CA PRO A 436 4.81 -33.89 1.52
C PRO A 436 3.82 -34.47 2.54
N ALA A 437 4.12 -35.65 3.10
CA ALA A 437 3.26 -36.33 4.07
C ALA A 437 3.34 -35.71 5.48
N GLN A 438 4.48 -35.10 5.84
CA GLN A 438 4.66 -34.45 7.14
C GLN A 438 3.92 -33.10 7.21
N PHE A 439 3.86 -32.38 6.09
CA PHE A 439 3.33 -31.01 6.03
C PHE A 439 2.02 -30.90 5.24
N GLU A 440 1.30 -32.01 5.08
CA GLU A 440 0.06 -32.11 4.30
C GLU A 440 -0.96 -31.01 4.67
N TYR A 441 -1.17 -30.76 5.97
CA TYR A 441 -2.04 -29.69 6.46
C TYR A 441 -1.66 -28.32 5.89
N SER A 442 -0.38 -27.95 5.97
CA SER A 442 0.11 -26.64 5.48
C SER A 442 -0.02 -26.51 3.96
N ARG A 443 0.29 -27.58 3.22
CA ARG A 443 0.11 -27.62 1.77
C ARG A 443 -1.36 -27.40 1.40
N ASN A 444 -2.26 -28.13 2.05
CA ASN A 444 -3.71 -28.03 1.89
C ASN A 444 -4.23 -26.62 2.25
N ALA A 445 -3.81 -26.05 3.38
CA ALA A 445 -4.22 -24.73 3.84
C ALA A 445 -3.76 -23.61 2.89
N CYS A 446 -2.52 -23.69 2.39
CA CYS A 446 -1.98 -22.73 1.43
C CYS A 446 -2.73 -22.78 0.09
N ILE A 447 -2.91 -23.97 -0.49
CA ILE A 447 -3.54 -24.12 -1.82
C ILE A 447 -5.04 -23.76 -1.75
N LYS A 448 -5.77 -24.22 -0.73
CA LYS A 448 -7.19 -23.85 -0.54
C LYS A 448 -7.37 -22.35 -0.32
N SER A 449 -6.46 -21.69 0.41
CA SER A 449 -6.51 -20.23 0.58
C SER A 449 -6.20 -19.49 -0.72
N ALA A 450 -5.28 -19.99 -1.54
CA ALA A 450 -4.99 -19.42 -2.86
C ALA A 450 -6.17 -19.59 -3.84
N MET A 451 -6.84 -20.76 -3.86
CA MET A 451 -8.12 -20.95 -4.57
C MET A 451 -9.16 -19.94 -4.10
N ARG A 452 -9.32 -19.79 -2.78
CA ARG A 452 -10.36 -18.94 -2.21
C ARG A 452 -10.14 -17.46 -2.50
N ILE A 453 -8.89 -17.00 -2.60
CA ILE A 453 -8.54 -15.66 -3.11
C ILE A 453 -9.05 -15.45 -4.54
N LEU A 454 -8.98 -16.45 -5.43
CA LEU A 454 -9.47 -16.32 -6.82
C LEU A 454 -11.00 -16.40 -6.89
N GLU A 455 -11.63 -17.24 -6.09
CA GLU A 455 -13.09 -17.27 -5.98
C GLU A 455 -13.63 -15.90 -5.50
N PHE A 456 -12.95 -15.26 -4.55
CA PHE A 456 -13.24 -13.86 -4.17
C PHE A 456 -12.92 -12.86 -5.28
N GLN A 457 -11.89 -13.10 -6.11
CA GLN A 457 -11.61 -12.25 -7.28
C GLN A 457 -12.79 -12.26 -8.26
N GLN A 458 -13.32 -13.44 -8.60
CA GLN A 458 -14.47 -13.60 -9.49
C GLN A 458 -15.71 -12.91 -8.92
N ILE A 459 -16.03 -13.18 -7.65
CA ILE A 459 -17.16 -12.55 -6.94
C ILE A 459 -17.09 -11.02 -7.01
N VAL A 460 -15.91 -10.43 -6.75
CA VAL A 460 -15.76 -8.97 -6.80
C VAL A 460 -15.76 -8.46 -8.23
N GLU A 461 -15.16 -9.16 -9.20
CA GLU A 461 -15.24 -8.77 -10.62
C GLU A 461 -16.68 -8.71 -11.11
N GLU A 462 -17.48 -9.75 -10.84
CA GLU A 462 -18.89 -9.83 -11.24
C GLU A 462 -19.72 -8.74 -10.57
N GLU A 463 -19.69 -8.65 -9.24
CA GLU A 463 -20.53 -7.72 -8.48
C GLU A 463 -20.10 -6.25 -8.57
N THR A 464 -18.92 -5.95 -9.12
CA THR A 464 -18.49 -4.57 -9.41
C THR A 464 -18.80 -4.10 -10.83
N GLN A 465 -19.38 -4.96 -11.68
CA GLN A 465 -19.97 -4.55 -12.95
C GLN A 465 -21.25 -3.74 -12.73
N ARG A 466 -21.76 -3.13 -13.81
CA ARG A 466 -23.03 -2.41 -13.79
C ARG A 466 -24.14 -3.36 -13.31
N ASP A 467 -25.04 -2.83 -12.48
CA ASP A 467 -26.13 -3.54 -11.82
C ASP A 467 -25.72 -4.58 -10.74
N GLY A 468 -24.41 -4.79 -10.49
CA GLY A 468 -23.91 -5.61 -9.38
C GLY A 468 -24.01 -4.94 -8.01
N LEU A 469 -24.13 -5.74 -6.94
CA LEU A 469 -24.30 -5.30 -5.55
C LEU A 469 -23.13 -4.41 -5.07
N LEU A 470 -21.92 -4.69 -5.54
CA LEU A 470 -20.69 -3.98 -5.14
C LEU A 470 -20.36 -2.80 -6.06
N TYR A 471 -21.15 -2.52 -7.11
CA TYR A 471 -20.94 -1.39 -8.03
C TYR A 471 -20.76 -0.02 -7.33
N PRO A 472 -21.51 0.34 -6.27
CA PRO A 472 -21.31 1.61 -5.55
C PRO A 472 -19.96 1.70 -4.82
N VAL A 473 -19.33 0.56 -4.53
CA VAL A 473 -18.06 0.45 -3.78
C VAL A 473 -16.91 -0.13 -4.62
N ARG A 474 -17.08 -0.24 -5.93
CA ARG A 474 -16.09 -0.81 -6.88
C ARG A 474 -14.72 -0.13 -6.86
N TRP A 475 -14.66 1.12 -6.40
CA TRP A 475 -13.41 1.84 -6.17
C TRP A 475 -12.48 1.14 -5.16
N MET A 476 -13.03 0.33 -4.23
CA MET A 476 -12.23 -0.50 -3.33
C MET A 476 -11.43 -1.54 -4.13
N PHE A 477 -12.07 -2.16 -5.14
CA PHE A 477 -11.48 -3.18 -6.02
C PHE A 477 -10.36 -2.65 -6.91
N THR A 478 -10.49 -1.42 -7.43
CA THR A 478 -9.49 -0.83 -8.35
C THR A 478 -8.14 -0.51 -7.69
N SER A 479 -8.02 -0.58 -6.36
CA SER A 479 -6.78 -0.31 -5.63
C SER A 479 -5.68 -1.35 -5.91
N SER A 480 -4.43 -0.90 -6.05
CA SER A 480 -3.24 -1.77 -6.24
C SER A 480 -3.13 -2.87 -5.17
N ARG A 481 -3.57 -2.55 -3.95
CA ARG A 481 -3.65 -3.46 -2.80
C ARG A 481 -4.35 -4.78 -3.12
N LEU A 482 -5.53 -4.72 -3.76
CA LEU A 482 -6.29 -5.94 -4.04
C LEU A 482 -5.69 -6.74 -5.18
N LYS A 483 -5.18 -6.06 -6.22
CA LYS A 483 -4.40 -6.70 -7.29
C LYS A 483 -3.24 -7.53 -6.73
N ALA A 484 -2.48 -6.99 -5.78
CA ALA A 484 -1.35 -7.69 -5.14
C ALA A 484 -1.77 -8.98 -4.40
N VAL A 485 -2.97 -9.02 -3.80
CA VAL A 485 -3.50 -10.25 -3.16
C VAL A 485 -3.91 -11.28 -4.22
N PHE A 486 -4.58 -10.85 -5.29
CA PHE A 486 -4.97 -11.75 -6.38
C PHE A 486 -3.75 -12.29 -7.15
N LEU A 487 -2.74 -11.45 -7.43
CA LEU A 487 -1.45 -11.85 -8.00
C LEU A 487 -0.79 -12.93 -7.15
N LEU A 488 -0.81 -12.81 -5.81
CA LEU A 488 -0.29 -13.84 -4.91
C LEU A 488 -1.07 -15.16 -5.03
N GLY A 489 -2.41 -15.11 -5.05
CA GLY A 489 -3.27 -16.28 -5.23
C GLY A 489 -2.95 -17.04 -6.53
N ILE A 490 -2.88 -16.32 -7.65
CA ILE A 490 -2.54 -16.92 -8.96
C ILE A 490 -1.12 -17.47 -8.94
N SER A 491 -0.16 -16.72 -8.41
CA SER A 491 1.25 -17.14 -8.38
C SER A 491 1.44 -18.47 -7.64
N ILE A 492 0.73 -18.66 -6.53
CA ILE A 492 0.75 -19.91 -5.75
C ILE A 492 0.10 -21.07 -6.51
N LEU A 493 -1.03 -20.85 -7.18
CA LEU A 493 -1.70 -21.90 -7.96
C LEU A 493 -0.92 -22.27 -9.23
N CYS A 494 -0.34 -21.30 -9.93
CA CYS A 494 0.58 -21.53 -11.04
C CYS A 494 1.82 -22.32 -10.61
N TYR A 495 2.42 -21.96 -9.47
CA TYR A 495 3.53 -22.71 -8.87
C TYR A 495 3.13 -24.15 -8.54
N TYR A 496 1.95 -24.35 -7.93
CA TYR A 496 1.42 -25.68 -7.63
C TYR A 496 1.20 -26.54 -8.88
N VAL A 497 0.61 -25.99 -9.95
CA VAL A 497 0.40 -26.72 -11.22
C VAL A 497 1.75 -27.13 -11.82
N GLN A 498 2.76 -26.26 -11.81
CA GLN A 498 4.10 -26.59 -12.30
C GLN A 498 4.78 -27.66 -11.43
N LEU A 499 4.64 -27.55 -10.10
CA LEU A 499 5.16 -28.51 -9.14
C LEU A 499 4.52 -29.90 -9.28
N LYS A 500 3.21 -29.98 -9.59
CA LYS A 500 2.53 -31.24 -9.89
C LYS A 500 3.05 -31.88 -11.19
N LYS A 501 3.41 -31.08 -12.21
CA LYS A 501 4.01 -31.59 -13.46
C LYS A 501 5.37 -32.25 -13.22
N THR A 502 6.17 -31.76 -12.27
CA THR A 502 7.49 -32.34 -11.94
C THR A 502 7.45 -33.40 -10.84
N HIS A 503 6.50 -33.31 -9.90
CA HIS A 503 6.34 -34.21 -8.76
C HIS A 503 4.87 -34.63 -8.61
N SER A 504 4.46 -35.72 -9.28
CA SER A 504 3.08 -36.21 -9.27
C SER A 504 2.54 -36.55 -7.86
N GLU A 505 3.43 -36.90 -6.92
CA GLU A 505 3.10 -37.13 -5.49
C GLU A 505 2.54 -35.89 -4.77
N MET A 506 2.64 -34.70 -5.38
CA MET A 506 2.10 -33.45 -4.82
C MET A 506 0.61 -33.23 -5.12
N SER A 507 -0.07 -34.08 -5.90
CA SER A 507 -1.50 -33.92 -6.18
C SER A 507 -2.37 -33.89 -4.91
N LEU A 508 -3.38 -33.01 -4.90
CA LEU A 508 -4.43 -32.94 -3.87
C LEU A 508 -5.71 -33.72 -4.26
N GLY A 509 -5.62 -34.57 -5.27
CA GLY A 509 -6.74 -35.32 -5.84
C GLY A 509 -7.36 -34.63 -7.07
N GLU A 510 -7.85 -35.44 -8.00
CA GLU A 510 -8.29 -35.01 -9.33
C GLU A 510 -9.33 -33.89 -9.30
N ASN A 511 -10.31 -33.96 -8.41
CA ASN A 511 -11.36 -32.93 -8.29
C ASN A 511 -10.77 -31.55 -7.93
N THR A 512 -9.87 -31.48 -6.95
CA THR A 512 -9.23 -30.23 -6.53
C THR A 512 -8.32 -29.69 -7.63
N ASP A 513 -7.57 -30.57 -8.29
CA ASP A 513 -6.68 -30.19 -9.37
C ASP A 513 -7.43 -29.64 -10.60
N ASN A 514 -8.58 -30.25 -10.94
CA ASN A 514 -9.46 -29.75 -11.99
C ASN A 514 -10.03 -28.37 -11.63
N SER A 515 -10.53 -28.19 -10.39
CA SER A 515 -11.02 -26.89 -9.92
C SER A 515 -9.95 -25.80 -9.94
N ILE A 516 -8.68 -26.13 -9.70
CA ILE A 516 -7.56 -25.19 -9.82
C ILE A 516 -7.35 -24.79 -11.29
N HIS A 517 -7.37 -25.75 -12.23
CA HIS A 517 -7.29 -25.45 -13.66
C HIS A 517 -8.47 -24.58 -14.14
N ASP A 518 -9.69 -24.90 -13.72
CA ASP A 518 -10.90 -24.12 -14.05
C ASP A 518 -10.79 -22.69 -13.52
N LEU A 519 -10.38 -22.49 -12.26
CA LEU A 519 -10.16 -21.17 -11.67
C LEU A 519 -9.11 -20.35 -12.45
N LEU A 520 -7.96 -20.95 -12.78
CA LEU A 520 -6.90 -20.29 -13.54
C LEU A 520 -7.35 -19.89 -14.95
N HIS A 521 -8.12 -20.75 -15.61
CA HIS A 521 -8.71 -20.45 -16.93
C HIS A 521 -9.75 -19.33 -16.84
N ASN A 522 -10.61 -19.33 -15.82
CA ASN A 522 -11.67 -18.34 -15.65
C ASN A 522 -11.14 -16.93 -15.33
N VAL A 523 -10.03 -16.79 -14.60
CA VAL A 523 -9.44 -15.46 -14.32
C VAL A 523 -8.58 -14.92 -15.47
N TYR A 524 -8.11 -15.77 -16.39
CA TYR A 524 -7.20 -15.37 -17.48
C TYR A 524 -7.70 -14.18 -18.32
N PRO A 525 -8.98 -14.11 -18.77
CA PRO A 525 -9.47 -12.97 -19.55
C PRO A 525 -9.42 -11.63 -18.81
N LEU A 526 -9.59 -11.61 -17.49
CA LEU A 526 -9.44 -10.39 -16.69
C LEU A 526 -7.99 -9.90 -16.71
N TRP A 527 -7.04 -10.78 -16.42
CA TRP A 527 -5.62 -10.42 -16.42
C TRP A 527 -5.13 -10.01 -17.80
N LEU A 528 -5.61 -10.65 -18.86
CA LEU A 528 -5.33 -10.25 -20.25
C LEU A 528 -5.76 -8.80 -20.52
N ARG A 529 -6.94 -8.36 -20.06
CA ARG A 529 -7.36 -6.95 -20.16
C ARG A 529 -6.52 -6.01 -19.30
N LEU A 530 -6.17 -6.42 -18.06
CA LEU A 530 -5.35 -5.61 -17.15
C LEU A 530 -3.90 -5.46 -17.62
N SER A 531 -3.40 -6.39 -18.43
CA SER A 531 -2.02 -6.41 -18.94
C SER A 531 -1.64 -5.13 -19.69
N ALA A 532 -2.57 -4.53 -20.44
CA ALA A 532 -2.34 -3.28 -21.16
C ALA A 532 -2.04 -2.07 -20.24
N LEU A 533 -2.38 -2.16 -18.94
CA LEU A 533 -2.34 -1.05 -17.98
C LEU A 533 -1.50 -1.30 -16.72
N SER A 534 -0.97 -2.52 -16.54
CA SER A 534 -0.14 -2.91 -15.38
C SER A 534 0.97 -3.88 -15.81
N PRO A 535 2.25 -3.55 -15.60
CA PRO A 535 3.39 -4.46 -15.78
C PRO A 535 3.22 -5.81 -15.07
N GLU A 536 2.73 -5.78 -13.84
CA GLU A 536 2.50 -6.94 -12.98
C GLU A 536 1.44 -7.88 -13.57
N ALA A 537 0.39 -7.31 -14.17
CA ALA A 537 -0.61 -8.09 -14.87
C ALA A 537 -0.05 -8.79 -16.13
N ARG A 538 0.80 -8.11 -16.93
CA ARG A 538 1.48 -8.74 -18.09
C ARG A 538 2.27 -9.98 -17.69
N ARG A 539 3.01 -9.89 -16.59
CA ARG A 539 3.83 -11.00 -16.09
C ARG A 539 2.99 -12.25 -15.76
N VAL A 540 1.81 -12.08 -15.17
CA VAL A 540 0.91 -13.22 -14.87
C VAL A 540 0.23 -13.76 -16.12
N VAL A 541 -0.13 -12.93 -17.10
CA VAL A 541 -0.72 -13.38 -18.37
C VAL A 541 0.24 -14.29 -19.14
N GLN A 542 1.52 -13.90 -19.27
CA GLN A 542 2.55 -14.72 -19.92
C GLN A 542 2.69 -16.11 -19.28
N LEU A 543 2.69 -16.17 -17.95
CA LEU A 543 2.70 -17.42 -17.19
C LEU A 543 1.47 -18.28 -17.44
N LEU A 544 0.28 -17.68 -17.38
CA LEU A 544 -0.99 -18.39 -17.59
C LEU A 544 -1.08 -18.95 -19.02
N HIS A 545 -0.69 -18.14 -20.03
CA HIS A 545 -0.68 -18.54 -21.44
C HIS A 545 0.14 -19.82 -21.66
N LYS A 546 1.37 -19.85 -21.10
CA LYS A 546 2.26 -21.01 -21.15
C LYS A 546 1.75 -22.20 -20.34
N LEU A 547 1.24 -21.98 -19.12
CA LEU A 547 0.74 -23.05 -18.26
C LEU A 547 -0.49 -23.76 -18.82
N LEU A 548 -1.37 -23.00 -19.49
CA LEU A 548 -2.58 -23.47 -20.17
C LEU A 548 -2.29 -24.02 -21.58
N GLY A 549 -1.05 -23.92 -22.08
CA GLY A 549 -0.64 -24.48 -23.38
C GLY A 549 -1.18 -23.73 -24.59
N MET A 550 -1.38 -22.41 -24.47
CA MET A 550 -1.97 -21.57 -25.53
C MET A 550 -0.99 -21.22 -26.67
N ASP A 551 0.29 -21.56 -26.51
CA ASP A 551 1.39 -21.38 -27.48
C ASP A 551 1.12 -21.98 -28.89
N GLY A 552 0.03 -22.75 -29.06
CA GLY A 552 -0.38 -23.36 -30.34
C GLY A 552 -1.31 -22.54 -31.24
N GLN A 553 -1.72 -21.31 -30.86
CA GLN A 553 -2.69 -20.50 -31.64
C GLN A 553 -2.16 -19.21 -32.29
N GLU A 554 -0.89 -18.83 -32.11
CA GLU A 554 -0.36 -17.56 -32.65
C GLU A 554 0.01 -17.56 -34.15
N ASN A 555 -0.15 -18.67 -34.87
CA ASN A 555 0.33 -18.76 -36.27
C ASN A 555 -0.76 -18.85 -37.35
N ASP A 556 -2.04 -18.63 -37.01
CA ASP A 556 -3.12 -18.55 -38.02
C ASP A 556 -4.32 -17.68 -37.55
N GLN A 557 -4.06 -16.43 -37.16
CA GLN A 557 -5.09 -15.40 -37.08
C GLN A 557 -4.68 -14.14 -37.86
N THR A 558 -5.44 -13.87 -38.93
CA THR A 558 -5.46 -12.56 -39.58
C THR A 558 -5.81 -11.46 -38.58
N PRO A 559 -5.32 -10.22 -38.76
CA PRO A 559 -5.49 -9.17 -37.77
C PRO A 559 -6.98 -8.86 -37.55
N VAL A 560 -7.49 -9.28 -36.38
CA VAL A 560 -8.83 -8.93 -35.92
C VAL A 560 -8.91 -7.42 -35.77
N ALA A 561 -9.85 -6.79 -36.46
CA ALA A 561 -9.99 -5.35 -36.47
C ALA A 561 -10.19 -4.80 -35.05
N THR A 562 -9.31 -3.88 -34.65
CA THR A 562 -9.48 -3.07 -33.45
C THR A 562 -10.84 -2.36 -33.49
N PRO A 563 -11.70 -2.50 -32.46
CA PRO A 563 -12.82 -1.58 -32.32
C PRO A 563 -12.26 -0.17 -32.12
N ASN A 564 -12.75 0.80 -32.88
CA ASN A 564 -12.23 2.16 -32.90
C ASN A 564 -12.28 2.82 -31.52
N LEU A 565 -11.17 2.79 -30.80
CA LEU A 565 -10.87 3.76 -29.75
C LEU A 565 -10.57 5.10 -30.44
N VAL A 566 -11.51 6.03 -30.33
CA VAL A 566 -11.35 7.39 -30.86
C VAL A 566 -10.24 8.08 -30.05
N SER A 567 -9.06 8.17 -30.66
CA SER A 567 -7.91 8.88 -30.09
C SER A 567 -8.11 10.40 -30.19
N PRO A 568 -8.12 11.16 -29.08
CA PRO A 568 -8.28 12.61 -29.10
C PRO A 568 -6.92 13.31 -29.28
N PHE A 569 -6.17 12.95 -30.32
CA PHE A 569 -5.01 13.72 -30.79
C PHE A 569 -5.36 14.40 -32.13
N VAL A 570 -6.04 15.55 -32.04
CA VAL A 570 -6.18 16.47 -33.17
C VAL A 570 -4.99 17.42 -33.16
N SER A 571 -4.09 17.22 -34.13
CA SER A 571 -3.04 18.18 -34.45
C SER A 571 -3.66 19.46 -35.02
N LEU A 572 -3.49 20.58 -34.31
CA LEU A 572 -3.89 21.90 -34.79
C LEU A 572 -2.87 22.41 -35.84
N PRO A 573 -3.28 22.72 -37.08
CA PRO A 573 -2.45 23.50 -37.99
C PRO A 573 -2.46 24.97 -37.53
N GLY A 574 -1.29 25.60 -37.50
CA GLY A 574 -1.15 26.96 -36.98
C GLY A 574 -1.86 28.01 -37.84
N ASN A 575 -2.50 28.97 -37.16
CA ASN A 575 -2.73 30.31 -37.68
C ASN A 575 -2.89 31.31 -36.52
N THR A 576 -2.56 32.57 -36.78
CA THR A 576 -2.37 33.63 -35.78
C THR A 576 -3.63 34.46 -35.45
N MET A 577 -3.58 35.18 -34.32
CA MET A 577 -4.53 36.21 -33.81
C MET A 577 -5.80 35.64 -33.14
N SER A 578 -6.39 36.22 -32.08
CA SER A 578 -6.10 37.43 -31.27
C SER A 578 -6.50 37.18 -29.81
N LEU A 579 -6.00 37.97 -28.85
CA LEU A 579 -6.60 38.01 -27.50
C LEU A 579 -7.98 38.70 -27.54
N ASP A 580 -8.94 38.14 -26.82
CA ASP A 580 -10.03 38.87 -26.14
C ASP A 580 -10.61 38.02 -24.99
N GLN A 581 -11.07 38.67 -23.92
CA GLN A 581 -11.55 38.02 -22.69
C GLN A 581 -13.04 37.60 -22.78
N PRO A 582 -13.46 36.44 -22.23
CA PRO A 582 -14.88 36.15 -22.03
C PRO A 582 -15.38 36.70 -20.68
N THR A 583 -16.42 37.53 -20.75
CA THR A 583 -17.19 38.03 -19.60
C THR A 583 -18.25 37.02 -19.15
N TRP A 584 -18.46 36.90 -17.85
CA TRP A 584 -19.52 36.07 -17.26
C TRP A 584 -20.88 36.79 -17.29
N GLU A 585 -21.92 36.14 -17.82
CA GLU A 585 -23.33 36.53 -17.60
C GLU A 585 -24.06 35.46 -16.76
N PRO A 586 -24.89 35.86 -15.77
CA PRO A 586 -25.64 34.94 -14.92
C PRO A 586 -26.97 34.50 -15.55
N TYR A 587 -27.35 33.24 -15.33
CA TYR A 587 -28.55 32.62 -15.88
C TYR A 587 -29.80 32.96 -15.03
N GLU A 588 -30.68 33.83 -15.50
CA GLU A 588 -32.01 34.02 -14.88
C GLU A 588 -33.00 32.94 -15.34
N GLY A 589 -33.63 32.25 -14.37
CA GLY A 589 -34.64 31.23 -14.65
C GLY A 589 -35.99 31.82 -15.03
N LYS A 590 -36.68 31.21 -16.01
CA LYS A 590 -38.07 31.54 -16.35
C LYS A 590 -39.05 30.51 -15.80
N GLN A 591 -40.04 30.98 -15.06
CA GLN A 591 -41.29 30.27 -14.84
C GLN A 591 -42.27 30.53 -16.00
N LYS A 592 -42.96 29.46 -16.41
CA LYS A 592 -44.02 29.37 -17.44
C LYS A 592 -43.55 29.44 -18.90
#